data_AF-A0A529HTT5-F1
#
_entry.id   AF-A0A529HTT5-F1
#
_cell.length_a   1.000
_cell.length_b   1.000
_cell.length_c   1.000
_cell.angle_alpha   90.00
_cell.angle_beta   90.00
_cell.angle_gamma   90.00
#
_symmetry.space_group_name_H-M   'P 1'
#
loop_
_entity.id
_entity.type
_entity.pdbx_description
1 polymer ?
#
loop_
_entity_poly.entity_id
_entity_poly.type
_entity_poly.pdbx_seq_one_letter_code
_entity_poly.pdbx_strand_id
1 'polypeptide(L)' 'TYADPVFNLARLEFDGGNMAEARRLWVRYLELDAESEWARLAQKGIQFVDLHMARTAG' A
#
# COMPACT_ATOMS: atom_id res chain seq x y z
N THR A 1 9.96 14.02 -7.20
CA THR A 1 9.70 12.60 -7.53
C THR A 1 8.22 12.39 -7.71
N TYR A 2 7.78 11.50 -8.61
CA TYR A 2 6.36 11.22 -8.85
C TYR A 2 5.86 10.16 -7.85
N ALA A 3 5.30 10.59 -6.72
CA ALA A 3 4.74 9.68 -5.72
C ALA A 3 3.34 9.18 -6.11
N ASP A 4 2.52 10.01 -6.76
CA ASP A 4 1.13 9.68 -7.13
C ASP A 4 0.99 8.42 -8.00
N PRO A 5 1.85 8.17 -9.03
CA PRO A 5 1.77 6.94 -9.79
C PRO A 5 2.06 5.69 -8.95
N VAL A 6 2.95 5.78 -7.95
CA VAL A 6 3.25 4.67 -7.03
C VAL A 6 2.03 4.38 -6.15
N PHE A 7 1.36 5.41 -5.67
CA PHE A 7 0.11 5.26 -4.92
C PHE A 7 -1.00 4.62 -5.77
N ASN A 8 -1.17 5.10 -7.01
CA ASN A 8 -2.18 4.57 -7.92
C ASN A 8 -1.90 3.11 -8.30
N LEU A 9 -0.65 2.73 -8.53
CA LEU A 9 -0.28 1.34 -8.77
C LEU A 9 -0.57 0.46 -7.55
N ALA A 10 -0.29 0.94 -6.33
CA ALA A 10 -0.64 0.20 -5.11
C ALA A 10 -2.15 -0.09 -5.02
N ARG A 11 -2.99 0.88 -5.40
CA ARG A 11 -4.45 0.68 -5.45
C ARG A 11 -4.86 -0.34 -6.50
N LEU A 12 -4.27 -0.30 -7.70
CA LEU A 12 -4.57 -1.27 -8.76
C LEU A 12 -4.23 -2.70 -8.34
N GLU A 13 -3.07 -2.90 -7.72
CA GLU A 13 -2.65 -4.21 -7.21
C GLU A 13 -3.57 -4.70 -6.08
N PHE A 14 -3.99 -3.80 -5.20
CA PHE A 14 -4.94 -4.12 -4.13
C PHE A 14 -6.30 -4.55 -4.70
N ASP A 15 -6.86 -3.77 -5.63
CA ASP A 15 -8.14 -4.07 -6.29
C ASP A 15 -8.05 -5.36 -7.11
N GLY A 16 -6.87 -5.70 -7.63
CA GLY A 16 -6.57 -6.97 -8.30
C GLY A 16 -6.31 -8.16 -7.37
N GLY A 17 -6.34 -7.95 -6.04
CA GLY A 17 -6.11 -8.98 -5.04
C GLY A 17 -4.63 -9.34 -4.80
N ASN A 18 -3.69 -8.64 -5.43
CA ASN A 18 -2.26 -8.81 -5.22
C ASN A 18 -1.79 -8.08 -3.96
N MET A 19 -2.19 -8.62 -2.81
CA MET A 19 -1.97 -8.01 -1.50
C MET A 19 -0.49 -7.74 -1.20
N ALA A 20 0.40 -8.67 -1.59
CA ALA A 20 1.84 -8.54 -1.35
C ALA A 20 2.45 -7.35 -2.11
N GLU A 21 2.09 -7.18 -3.38
CA GLU A 21 2.59 -6.08 -4.20
C GLU A 21 1.98 -4.73 -3.79
N ALA A 22 0.67 -4.71 -3.48
CA ALA A 22 0.01 -3.52 -2.95
C ALA A 22 0.73 -2.97 -1.70
N ARG A 23 1.07 -3.84 -0.75
CA ARG A 23 1.84 -3.48 0.45
C ARG A 23 3.22 -2.92 0.10
N ARG A 24 3.96 -3.59 -0.79
CA ARG A 24 5.31 -3.15 -1.20
C ARG A 24 5.28 -1.74 -1.78
N LEU A 25 4.27 -1.46 -2.61
CA LEU A 25 4.10 -0.16 -3.27
C LEU A 25 3.68 0.94 -2.30
N TRP A 26 2.80 0.66 -1.33
CA TRP A 26 2.47 1.65 -0.29
C TRP A 26 3.66 1.99 0.61
N VAL A 27 4.52 1.02 0.93
CA VAL A 27 5.79 1.30 1.63
C VAL A 27 6.67 2.22 0.77
N ARG A 28 6.83 1.90 -0.51
CA ARG A 28 7.60 2.75 -1.45
C ARG A 28 7.00 4.15 -1.59
N TYR A 29 5.68 4.27 -1.58
CA TYR A 29 5.00 5.56 -1.61
C TYR A 29 5.39 6.42 -0.39
N LEU A 30 5.38 5.83 0.81
CA LEU A 30 5.75 6.55 2.04
C LEU A 30 7.24 6.92 2.08
N GLU A 31 8.12 6.14 1.45
CA GLU A 31 9.53 6.54 1.28
C GLU A 31 9.69 7.77 0.36
N LEU A 32 8.73 8.00 -0.55
CA LEU A 32 8.74 9.12 -1.49
C LEU A 32 8.01 10.34 -0.94
N ASP A 33 6.91 10.13 -0.21
CA ASP A 33 6.04 11.17 0.32
C ASP A 33 5.25 10.68 1.54
N ALA A 34 5.86 10.82 2.72
CA ALA A 34 5.25 10.44 3.99
C ALA A 34 4.32 11.53 4.59
N GLU A 35 4.35 12.75 4.07
CA GLU A 35 3.65 13.90 4.65
C GLU A 35 2.41 14.34 3.86
N SER A 36 2.16 13.72 2.70
CA SER A 36 0.97 14.00 1.90
C SER A 36 -0.35 13.68 2.62
N GLU A 37 -1.43 14.23 2.09
CA GLU A 37 -2.79 13.87 2.48
C GLU A 37 -3.11 12.36 2.29
N TRP A 38 -2.38 11.70 1.37
CA TRP A 38 -2.57 10.29 1.01
C TRP A 38 -1.73 9.33 1.86
N ALA A 39 -0.71 9.82 2.58
CA ALA A 39 0.17 8.99 3.41
C ALA A 39 -0.61 8.17 4.45
N ARG A 40 -1.62 8.77 5.09
CA ARG A 40 -2.49 8.05 6.03
C ARG A 40 -3.26 6.90 5.38
N LEU A 41 -3.64 7.03 4.11
CA LEU A 41 -4.35 5.98 3.39
C LEU A 41 -3.39 4.82 3.03
N ALA A 42 -2.16 5.14 2.61
CA ALA A 42 -1.12 4.14 2.38
C ALA A 42 -0.80 3.34 3.66
N GLN A 43 -0.66 4.01 4.81
CA GLN A 43 -0.44 3.37 6.11
C GLN A 43 -1.57 2.40 6.49
N LYS A 44 -2.84 2.82 6.30
CA LYS A 44 -4.00 1.96 6.55
C LYS A 44 -4.05 0.75 5.61
N GLY A 45 -3.69 0.94 4.34
CA GLY A 45 -3.57 -0.14 3.36
C GLY A 45 -2.56 -1.20 3.79
N ILE A 46 -1.38 -0.78 4.25
CA ILE A 46 -0.35 -1.70 4.78
C ILE A 46 -0.89 -2.48 5.99
N GLN A 47 -1.50 -1.80 6.96
CA GLN A 47 -2.07 -2.46 8.14
C GLN A 47 -3.14 -3.49 7.78
N PHE A 48 -4.01 -3.17 6.83
CA PHE A 48 -5.04 -4.10 6.37
C PHE A 48 -4.41 -5.34 5.73
N VAL A 49 -3.44 -5.15 4.83
CA VAL A 49 -2.76 -6.28 4.18
C VAL A 49 -2.04 -7.16 5.19
N ASP A 50 -1.32 -6.56 6.15
CA ASP A 50 -0.61 -7.30 7.20
C ASP A 50 -1.57 -8.20 7.99
N LEU A 51 -2.73 -7.66 8.39
CA LEU A 51 -3.77 -8.44 9.09
C LEU A 51 -4.39 -9.52 8.22
N HIS A 52 -4.67 -9.20 6.95
CA HIS A 52 -5.25 -10.16 6.00
C HIS A 52 -4.32 -11.36 5.78
N MET A 53 -3.04 -11.10 5.51
CA MET A 53 -2.03 -12.13 5.28
C MET A 53 -1.78 -12.98 6.53
N ALA A 54 -1.75 -12.36 7.72
CA ALA A 54 -1.61 -13.09 8.98
C ALA A 54 -2.77 -14.06 9.23
N ARG A 55 -3.99 -13.69 8.83
CA ARG A 55 -5.18 -14.55 8.97
C ARG A 55 -5.20 -15.72 7.99
N THR A 56 -4.70 -15.52 6.78
CA THR A 56 -4.70 -16.57 5.73
C THR A 56 -3.56 -17.57 5.86
N ALA A 57 -2.55 -17.28 6.67
CA ALA A 57 -1.37 -18.13 6.86
C ALA A 57 -1.50 -19.16 8.01
N GLY A 58 -2.57 -19.09 8.81
CA GLY A 58 -2.89 -20.04 9.89
C GLY A 58 -4.06 -20.93 9.53
#